data_AF-A0A085V8F6-F1
#
_entry.id   AF-A0A085V8F6-F1
#
_cell.length_a   1.000
_cell.length_b   1.000
_cell.length_c   1.000
_cell.angle_alpha   90.00
_cell.angle_beta   90.00
_cell.angle_gamma   90.00
#
_symmetry.space_group_name_H-M   'P 1'
#
loop_
_entity.id
_entity.type
_entity.pdbx_description
1 polymer ?
#
loop_
_entity_poly.entity_id
_entity_poly.type
_entity_poly.pdbx_seq_one_letter_code
_entity_poly.pdbx_strand_id
1 'polypeptide(L)' 'MSARGLHEETLRAMLEAGAVRDVLVSRQDEKWSLAVRLGGAGSRWLPVRSRREALRTWASLTAVGRFAEAAGIRVF' A
#
# COMPACT_ATOMS: atom_id res chain seq x y z
N MET A 1 12.22 -14.74 3.09
CA MET A 1 11.15 -14.59 4.11
C MET A 1 10.26 -13.43 3.72
N SER A 2 9.05 -13.72 3.21
CA SER A 2 8.17 -12.71 2.63
C SER A 2 7.63 -11.78 3.71
N ALA A 3 7.81 -10.46 3.56
CA ALA A 3 7.16 -9.50 4.44
C ALA A 3 5.64 -9.69 4.29
N ARG A 4 4.97 -10.12 5.37
CA ARG A 4 3.50 -10.19 5.41
C ARG A 4 2.97 -8.81 5.00
N GLY A 5 2.30 -8.73 3.86
CA GLY A 5 1.76 -7.48 3.34
C GLY A 5 0.83 -6.81 4.36
N LEU A 6 0.67 -5.49 4.26
CA LEU A 6 -0.19 -4.71 5.13
C LEU A 6 -1.66 -4.87 4.74
N HIS A 7 -2.48 -5.31 5.69
CA HIS A 7 -3.93 -5.25 5.53
C HIS A 7 -4.39 -3.78 5.48
N GLU A 8 -5.48 -3.55 4.76
CA GLU A 8 -6.05 -2.20 4.59
C GLU A 8 -6.33 -1.49 5.93
N GLU A 9 -6.85 -2.21 6.92
CA GLU A 9 -7.10 -1.66 8.27
C GLU A 9 -5.81 -1.23 8.97
N THR A 10 -4.76 -2.05 8.91
CA THR A 10 -3.45 -1.69 9.44
C THR A 10 -2.83 -0.52 8.67
N LEU A 11 -2.99 -0.49 7.36
CA LEU A 11 -2.53 0.63 6.53
C LEU A 11 -3.17 1.95 6.98
N ARG A 12 -4.50 1.97 7.18
CA ARG A 12 -5.23 3.15 7.67
C ARG A 12 -4.69 3.62 9.02
N ALA A 13 -4.54 2.71 9.98
CA ALA A 13 -3.98 3.06 11.29
C ALA A 13 -2.56 3.65 11.19
N MET A 14 -1.72 3.13 10.28
CA MET A 14 -0.36 3.64 10.07
C MET A 14 -0.34 5.01 9.37
N LEU A 15 -1.27 5.27 8.46
CA LEU A 15 -1.46 6.59 7.83
C LEU A 15 -1.94 7.62 8.86
N GLU A 16 -2.94 7.26 9.68
CA GLU A 16 -3.45 8.10 10.76
C GLU A 16 -2.36 8.43 11.79
N ALA A 17 -1.51 7.46 12.13
CA ALA A 17 -0.37 7.66 13.03
C ALA A 17 0.80 8.43 12.41
N GLY A 18 0.75 8.79 11.11
CA GLY A 18 1.84 9.47 10.42
C GLY A 18 3.11 8.61 10.25
N ALA A 19 2.98 7.29 10.29
CA ALA A 19 4.10 6.35 10.21
C ALA A 19 4.55 6.09 8.76
N VAL A 20 3.64 6.24 7.79
CA VAL A 20 3.94 6.11 6.35
C VAL A 20 4.73 7.32 5.87
N ARG A 21 5.82 7.07 5.16
CA ARG A 21 6.72 8.10 4.63
C ARG A 21 6.64 8.23 3.12
N ASP A 22 6.61 7.10 2.43
CA ASP A 22 6.45 7.09 0.97
C ASP A 22 5.39 6.07 0.56
N VAL A 23 4.81 6.32 -0.61
CA VAL A 23 3.88 5.44 -1.31
C VAL A 23 4.48 5.13 -2.68
N LEU A 24 4.47 3.86 -3.08
CA LEU A 24 4.93 3.41 -4.38
C LEU A 24 3.80 2.68 -5.09
N VAL A 25 3.47 3.15 -6.28
CA VAL A 25 2.58 2.44 -7.21
C VAL A 25 3.46 1.80 -8.29
N SER A 26 3.40 0.48 -8.39
CA SER A 26 4.21 -0.29 -9.35
C SER A 26 3.33 -1.12 -10.25
N ARG A 27 3.68 -1.16 -11.54
CA ARG A 27 3.09 -2.10 -12.49
C ARG A 27 3.71 -3.49 -12.29
N GLN A 28 2.84 -4.50 -12.19
CA GLN A 28 3.16 -5.92 -12.09
C GLN A 28 2.41 -6.60 -13.25
N ASP A 29 3.12 -6.92 -14.33
CA ASP A 29 2.55 -7.36 -15.60
C ASP A 29 1.46 -6.41 -16.13
N GLU A 30 0.23 -6.88 -16.27
CA GLU A 30 -0.93 -6.10 -16.72
C GLU A 30 -1.69 -5.42 -15.58
N LYS A 31 -1.24 -5.58 -14.33
CA LYS A 31 -1.91 -5.05 -13.15
C LYS A 31 -1.04 -4.02 -12.43
N TRP A 32 -1.67 -3.31 -11.51
CA TRP A 32 -1.04 -2.33 -10.63
C TRP A 32 -1.02 -2.85 -9.21
N SER A 33 -0.02 -2.44 -8.44
CA SER A 33 0.15 -2.75 -7.02
C SER A 33 0.53 -1.48 -6.26
N LEU A 34 0.31 -1.48 -4.95
CA LEU A 34 0.64 -0.37 -4.06
C LEU A 34 1.46 -0.90 -2.88
N ALA A 35 2.57 -0.25 -2.59
CA ALA A 35 3.39 -0.48 -1.42
C ALA A 35 3.60 0.82 -0.65
N VAL A 36 3.84 0.71 0.66
CA VAL A 36 4.18 1.87 1.51
C VAL A 36 5.50 1.62 2.22
N ARG A 37 6.23 2.69 2.48
CA ARG A 37 7.44 2.66 3.29
C ARG A 37 7.16 3.29 4.65
N LEU A 38 7.42 2.56 5.72
CA LEU A 38 7.31 3.08 7.09
C LEU A 38 8.61 3.78 7.50
N GLY A 39 8.50 4.81 8.35
CA GLY A 39 9.66 5.46 8.96
C GLY A 39 10.28 4.64 10.09
N GLY A 40 11.50 5.01 10.50
CA GLY A 40 12.22 4.39 11.63
C GLY A 40 13.29 3.37 11.24
N ALA A 41 13.96 2.81 12.26
CA ALA A 41 14.99 1.80 12.08
C ALA A 41 14.36 0.52 11.49
N GLY A 42 14.83 0.08 10.32
CA GLY A 42 14.24 -1.04 9.58
C GLY A 42 13.19 -0.65 8.53
N SER A 43 13.16 0.63 8.12
CA SER A 43 12.38 1.12 6.98
C SER A 43 12.50 0.18 5.77
N ARG A 44 11.36 -0.34 5.32
CA ARG A 44 11.25 -1.19 4.14
C ARG A 44 9.91 -0.97 3.45
N TRP A 45 9.85 -1.33 2.18
CA TRP A 45 8.59 -1.37 1.44
C TRP A 45 7.73 -2.53 1.92
N LEU A 46 6.48 -2.23 2.23
CA LEU A 46 5.46 -3.18 2.61
C LEU A 46 4.35 -3.16 1.57
N PRO A 47 4.13 -4.26 0.82
CA PRO A 47 3.05 -4.31 -0.14
C PRO A 47 1.70 -4.27 0.59
N VAL A 48 0.72 -3.61 0.00
CA VAL A 48 -0.66 -3.68 0.45
C VAL A 48 -1.27 -5.00 -0.01
N ARG A 49 -1.92 -5.69 0.91
CA ARG A 49 -2.63 -6.95 0.67
C ARG A 49 -4.13 -6.79 0.87
N SER A 50 -4.88 -7.76 0.39
CA SER A 50 -6.31 -7.86 0.72
C SER A 50 -6.53 -8.99 1.73
N ARG A 51 -7.78 -9.19 2.15
CA ARG A 51 -8.15 -10.37 2.95
C ARG A 51 -7.93 -11.67 2.17
N ARG A 52 -8.13 -11.65 0.84
CA ARG A 52 -8.09 -12.83 -0.04
C ARG A 52 -6.74 -13.05 -0.71
N GLU A 53 -5.98 -11.98 -0.94
CA GLU A 53 -4.75 -12.01 -1.74
C GLU A 53 -3.57 -11.47 -0.94
N ALA A 54 -2.41 -12.13 -1.05
CA ALA A 54 -1.17 -11.74 -0.37
C ALA A 54 -0.56 -10.44 -0.92
N LEU A 55 -0.85 -10.11 -2.18
CA LEU A 55 -0.57 -8.82 -2.82
C LEU A 55 -1.87 -8.37 -3.45
N ARG A 56 -2.37 -7.19 -3.07
CA ARG A 56 -3.54 -6.62 -3.72
C ARG A 56 -3.10 -6.03 -5.05
N THR A 57 -3.84 -6.39 -6.11
CA THR A 57 -3.61 -5.84 -7.44
C THR A 57 -4.87 -5.17 -7.99
N TRP A 58 -4.68 -4.23 -8.90
CA TRP A 58 -5.75 -3.46 -9.55
C TRP A 58 -5.58 -3.47 -11.07
N ALA A 59 -6.69 -3.45 -11.81
CA ALA A 59 -6.65 -3.43 -13.26
C ALA A 59 -6.22 -2.07 -13.85
N SER A 60 -6.30 -0.97 -13.09
CA SER A 60 -5.97 0.37 -13.58
C SER A 60 -5.45 1.30 -12.49
N LEU A 61 -4.69 2.33 -12.88
CA LEU A 61 -4.25 3.40 -11.98
C LEU A 61 -5.42 4.15 -11.35
N THR A 62 -6.52 4.33 -12.08
CA THR A 62 -7.74 4.94 -11.52
C THR A 62 -8.28 4.15 -10.33
N ALA A 63 -8.26 2.81 -10.39
CA ALA A 63 -8.69 1.99 -9.27
C ALA A 63 -7.72 2.05 -8.09
N VAL A 64 -6.41 2.20 -8.34
CA VAL A 64 -5.41 2.47 -7.30
C VAL A 64 -5.66 3.83 -6.64
N GLY A 65 -5.90 4.88 -7.42
CA GLY A 65 -6.20 6.23 -6.92
C GLY A 65 -7.41 6.25 -6.00
N ARG A 66 -8.53 5.63 -6.42
CA ARG A 66 -9.74 5.49 -5.59
C ARG A 66 -9.48 4.77 -4.27
N PHE A 67 -8.67 3.70 -4.31
CA PHE A 67 -8.28 3.00 -3.10
C PHE A 67 -7.42 3.88 -2.18
N ALA A 68 -6.45 4.59 -2.75
CA ALA A 68 -5.54 5.45 -2.01
C ALA A 68 -6.28 6.60 -1.32
N GLU A 69 -7.17 7.29 -2.04
CA GLU A 69 -8.05 8.33 -1.49
C GLU A 69 -8.90 7.79 -0.34
N ALA A 70 -9.57 6.66 -0.55
CA ALA A 70 -10.41 6.03 0.47
C ALA A 70 -9.60 5.58 1.70
N ALA A 71 -8.32 5.22 1.54
CA ALA A 71 -7.41 4.85 2.62
C ALA A 71 -6.79 6.05 3.35
N GLY A 72 -6.94 7.28 2.82
CA GLY A 72 -6.38 8.50 3.42
C GLY A 72 -5.03 8.93 2.85
N ILE A 73 -4.58 8.34 1.74
CA ILE A 73 -3.39 8.79 0.99
C ILE A 73 -3.83 9.97 0.12
N ARG A 74 -3.33 11.17 0.44
CA ARG A 74 -3.80 12.43 -0.18
C ARG A 74 -2.90 12.95 -1.29
N VAL A 75 -1.68 12.46 -1.39
CA VAL A 75 -0.66 12.90 -2.36
C VAL A 75 0.25 11.72 -2.68
N PHE A 76 0.67 11.64 -3.94
CA PHE A 76 1.63 10.67 -4.46
C PHE A 76 2.95 11.38 -4.80
#